data_AF-A0A7J7MEV1-F1
#
_entry.id   AF-A0A7J7MEV1-F1
#
_cell.length_a   1.000
_cell.length_b   1.000
_cell.length_c   1.000
_cell.angle_alpha   90.00
_cell.angle_beta   90.00
_cell.angle_gamma   90.00
#
_symmetry.space_group_name_H-M   'P 1'
#
loop_
_entity.id
_entity.type
_entity.pdbx_description
1 polymer ?
#
loop_
_entity_poly.entity_id
_entity_poly.type
_entity_poly.pdbx_seq_one_letter_code
_entity_poly.pdbx_strand_id
1 'polypeptide(L)'
;MLSGLIPSSFEKMTSLLSINVSYNQLVGRIPTNKAFQNLSFNAFKNNKDLCGNVSGLQACDSSGTSKSNAMDKHKVVITIILSLLGVLFLILASAGVFFIFYRKKMDVKEDQEEIQKDLFCVWNYDGNIVYEDIIEATENFSPRHCIGSGGYGSVYKAELSTGQVVAVKILHPLEDGAGLGPKAFLDEISALSEVCHRNIVRLYGFCLHARHSFIISEYLERGNLSKVLGDIEDAVKLDWVRRINIIKGLANAFSYLHHDCSPPIVHRDISSSNILIDLEYEALVSDFGTARFLKPDSSNWTELAGTYGYIAPKLGHTMRVTEKCDMYSFGVLTA
;
A
#
# COMPACT_ATOMS: atom_id res chain seq x y z
N MET A 1 -16.65 -62.10 15.76
CA MET A 1 -17.93 -62.02 15.02
C MET A 1 -17.62 -61.94 13.54
N LEU A 2 -18.33 -62.71 12.72
CA LEU A 2 -18.19 -62.68 11.26
C LEU A 2 -19.07 -61.58 10.68
N SER A 3 -18.62 -60.91 9.63
CA SER A 3 -19.36 -59.83 8.95
C SER A 3 -19.28 -59.97 7.43
N GLY A 4 -20.31 -59.55 6.72
CA GLY A 4 -20.37 -59.59 5.25
C GLY A 4 -21.33 -60.66 4.71
N LEU A 5 -21.15 -61.05 3.44
CA LEU A 5 -21.98 -62.05 2.77
C LEU A 5 -21.55 -63.47 3.17
N ILE A 6 -22.50 -64.41 3.23
CA ILE A 6 -22.17 -65.84 3.30
C ILE A 6 -21.53 -66.25 1.96
N PRO A 7 -20.32 -66.84 1.94
CA PRO A 7 -19.65 -67.19 0.70
C PRO A 7 -20.49 -68.12 -0.17
N SER A 8 -20.57 -67.84 -1.47
CA SER A 8 -21.34 -68.65 -2.44
C SER A 8 -20.81 -70.07 -2.60
N SER A 9 -19.59 -70.35 -2.17
CA SER A 9 -19.03 -71.71 -2.12
C SER A 9 -19.86 -72.66 -1.26
N PHE A 10 -20.54 -72.15 -0.22
CA PHE A 10 -21.44 -72.96 0.62
C PHE A 10 -22.59 -73.57 -0.18
N GLU A 11 -23.07 -72.92 -1.23
CA GLU A 11 -24.16 -73.45 -2.06
C GLU A 11 -23.78 -74.78 -2.73
N LYS A 12 -22.50 -74.97 -3.04
CA LYS A 12 -21.97 -76.19 -3.68
C LYS A 12 -21.64 -77.32 -2.70
N MET A 13 -21.74 -77.09 -1.39
CA MET A 13 -21.40 -78.09 -0.36
C MET A 13 -22.57 -79.04 -0.11
N THR A 14 -22.68 -80.10 -0.92
CA THR A 14 -23.77 -81.10 -0.83
C THR A 14 -23.69 -81.99 0.41
N SER A 15 -22.51 -82.16 0.99
CA SER A 15 -22.28 -82.98 2.19
C SER A 15 -22.51 -82.23 3.50
N LEU A 16 -22.85 -80.93 3.45
CA LEU A 16 -23.14 -80.14 4.64
C LEU A 16 -24.50 -80.56 5.20
N LEU A 17 -24.54 -81.02 6.46
CA LEU A 17 -25.76 -81.54 7.09
C LEU A 17 -26.43 -80.50 8.00
N SER A 18 -25.67 -79.63 8.66
CA SER A 18 -26.18 -78.59 9.55
C SER A 18 -25.21 -77.41 9.61
N ILE A 19 -25.74 -76.22 9.92
CA ILE A 19 -24.96 -75.01 10.14
C ILE A 19 -25.66 -74.09 11.14
N ASN A 20 -24.90 -73.29 11.89
CA ASN A 20 -25.45 -72.23 12.74
C ASN A 20 -24.65 -70.95 12.52
N VAL A 21 -25.32 -69.90 12.02
CA VAL A 21 -24.71 -68.60 11.71
C VAL A 21 -25.24 -67.48 12.60
N SER A 22 -26.00 -67.81 13.65
CA SER A 22 -26.59 -66.82 14.56
C SER A 22 -25.53 -66.00 15.31
N TYR A 23 -25.92 -64.80 15.78
CA TYR A 23 -25.08 -63.87 16.54
C TYR A 23 -23.81 -63.42 15.79
N ASN A 24 -23.97 -63.06 14.52
CA ASN A 24 -22.93 -62.48 13.69
C ASN A 24 -23.43 -61.16 13.05
N GLN A 25 -22.67 -60.59 12.12
CA GLN A 25 -23.02 -59.39 11.37
C GLN A 25 -23.16 -59.71 9.88
N LEU A 26 -23.73 -60.87 9.57
CA LEU A 26 -23.90 -61.32 8.18
C LEU A 26 -25.08 -60.59 7.52
N VAL A 27 -24.97 -60.39 6.21
CA VAL A 27 -25.98 -59.74 5.35
C VAL A 27 -26.18 -60.55 4.08
N GLY A 28 -27.32 -60.34 3.40
CA GLY A 28 -27.59 -60.90 2.08
C GLY A 28 -28.32 -62.25 2.06
N ARG A 29 -28.36 -62.88 0.88
CA ARG A 29 -29.11 -64.12 0.63
C ARG A 29 -28.41 -65.33 1.24
N ILE A 30 -29.15 -66.17 1.95
CA ILE A 30 -28.64 -67.47 2.43
C ILE A 30 -28.54 -68.48 1.27
N PRO A 31 -27.54 -69.39 1.26
CA PRO A 31 -27.46 -70.47 0.28
C PRO A 31 -28.70 -71.36 0.25
N THR A 32 -29.00 -71.95 -0.91
CA THR A 32 -30.22 -72.74 -1.12
C THR A 32 -30.05 -74.25 -0.89
N ASN A 33 -28.89 -74.70 -0.39
CA ASN A 33 -28.67 -76.12 -0.14
C ASN A 33 -29.51 -76.65 1.05
N LYS A 34 -29.60 -77.98 1.19
CA LYS A 34 -30.39 -78.64 2.26
C LYS A 34 -29.99 -78.21 3.67
N ALA A 35 -28.71 -77.90 3.90
CA ALA A 35 -28.22 -77.49 5.22
C ALA A 35 -28.80 -76.14 5.67
N PHE A 36 -29.10 -75.24 4.74
CA PHE A 36 -29.67 -73.91 5.04
C PHE A 36 -31.20 -73.90 5.03
N GLN A 37 -31.84 -74.76 4.24
CA GLN A 37 -33.31 -74.79 4.12
C GLN A 37 -34.02 -75.54 5.27
N ASN A 38 -33.37 -76.54 5.87
CA ASN A 38 -33.99 -77.38 6.92
C ASN A 38 -33.82 -76.84 8.35
N LEU A 39 -33.32 -75.61 8.51
CA LEU A 39 -33.03 -75.04 9.83
C LEU A 39 -34.14 -74.10 10.32
N SER A 40 -34.31 -74.07 11.64
CA SER A 40 -35.15 -73.08 12.31
C SER A 40 -34.53 -71.68 12.24
N PHE A 41 -35.36 -70.63 12.27
CA PHE A 41 -34.95 -69.22 12.38
C PHE A 41 -33.87 -68.95 13.43
N ASN A 42 -33.85 -69.74 14.52
CA ASN A 42 -32.84 -69.62 15.58
C ASN A 42 -31.39 -69.75 15.07
N ALA A 43 -31.15 -70.50 13.99
CA ALA A 43 -29.82 -70.64 13.38
C ALA A 43 -29.35 -69.38 12.63
N PHE A 44 -30.24 -68.40 12.42
CA PHE A 44 -29.99 -67.16 11.67
C PHE A 44 -30.15 -65.89 12.51
N LYS A 45 -30.64 -66.02 13.75
CA LYS A 45 -30.97 -64.91 14.65
C LYS A 45 -29.76 -63.99 14.90
N ASN A 46 -30.03 -62.70 15.12
CA ASN A 46 -29.01 -61.69 15.41
C ASN A 46 -27.92 -61.62 14.34
N ASN A 47 -28.36 -61.49 13.09
CA ASN A 47 -27.57 -61.01 11.96
C ASN A 47 -28.21 -59.72 11.43
N LYS A 48 -27.47 -58.95 10.63
CA LYS A 48 -27.90 -57.59 10.27
C LYS A 48 -29.07 -57.61 9.28
N ASP A 49 -28.92 -58.30 8.14
CA ASP A 49 -29.93 -58.33 7.06
C ASP A 49 -29.83 -59.63 6.23
N LEU A 50 -30.11 -60.80 6.84
CA LEU A 50 -30.20 -62.06 6.10
C LEU A 50 -31.59 -62.23 5.48
N CYS A 51 -31.65 -62.73 4.24
CA CYS A 51 -32.90 -63.04 3.54
C CYS A 51 -32.86 -64.43 2.90
N GLY A 52 -34.02 -65.07 2.76
CA GLY A 52 -34.11 -66.43 2.22
C GLY A 52 -35.49 -67.05 2.30
N ASN A 53 -35.61 -68.27 1.77
CA ASN A 53 -36.84 -69.05 1.80
C ASN A 53 -36.84 -70.00 3.02
N VAL A 54 -36.77 -69.43 4.22
CA VAL A 54 -36.81 -70.14 5.50
C VAL A 54 -37.83 -69.43 6.40
N SER A 55 -38.71 -70.19 7.05
CA SER A 55 -39.74 -69.63 7.94
C SER A 55 -39.11 -68.74 9.03
N GLY A 56 -39.49 -67.46 9.05
CA GLY A 56 -39.00 -66.45 9.99
C GLY A 56 -37.96 -65.47 9.41
N LEU A 57 -37.39 -65.76 8.24
CA LEU A 57 -36.56 -64.80 7.48
C LEU A 57 -37.41 -64.08 6.43
N GLN A 58 -37.06 -62.83 6.12
CA GLN A 58 -37.70 -62.09 5.03
C GLN A 58 -37.32 -62.71 3.67
N ALA A 59 -38.27 -62.77 2.74
CA ALA A 59 -37.98 -63.18 1.37
C ALA A 59 -37.05 -62.15 0.70
N CYS A 60 -36.04 -62.63 -0.04
CA CYS A 60 -35.19 -61.72 -0.80
C CYS A 60 -35.99 -61.10 -1.95
N ASP A 61 -36.06 -59.78 -2.03
CA ASP A 61 -36.77 -59.08 -3.10
C ASP A 61 -36.16 -59.42 -4.47
N SER A 62 -37.00 -60.01 -5.32
CA SER A 62 -36.65 -60.39 -6.69
C SER A 62 -36.84 -59.21 -7.63
N SER A 63 -36.04 -58.15 -7.45
CA SER A 63 -35.95 -57.06 -8.41
C SER A 63 -34.49 -56.71 -8.71
N GLY A 64 -33.88 -57.54 -9.57
CA GLY A 64 -32.81 -57.07 -10.43
C GLY A 64 -33.39 -56.13 -11.49
N THR A 65 -33.69 -54.89 -11.11
CA THR A 65 -33.78 -53.75 -12.04
C THR A 65 -33.43 -52.49 -11.27
N SER A 66 -32.29 -51.91 -11.64
CA SER A 66 -31.84 -50.56 -11.27
C SER A 66 -32.99 -49.55 -11.24
N LYS A 67 -33.52 -49.27 -10.05
CA LYS A 67 -34.42 -48.15 -9.75
C LYS A 67 -34.11 -47.58 -8.37
N SER A 68 -32.90 -47.07 -8.19
CA SER A 68 -32.55 -46.22 -7.04
C SER A 68 -31.62 -45.05 -7.41
N ASN A 69 -31.64 -44.59 -8.66
CA ASN A 69 -30.72 -43.53 -9.12
C ASN A 69 -31.40 -42.21 -9.51
N ALA A 70 -32.73 -42.09 -9.51
CA ALA A 70 -33.39 -40.84 -9.91
C ALA A 70 -33.59 -39.88 -8.73
N MET A 71 -34.06 -40.35 -7.56
CA MET A 71 -34.38 -39.48 -6.43
C MET A 71 -33.15 -38.98 -5.64
N ASP A 72 -32.05 -39.75 -5.58
CA ASP A 72 -30.81 -39.28 -4.91
C ASP A 72 -29.93 -38.42 -5.81
N LYS A 73 -29.87 -38.69 -7.13
CA LYS A 73 -29.20 -37.78 -8.07
C LYS A 73 -29.89 -36.42 -8.12
N HIS A 74 -31.22 -36.37 -8.06
CA HIS A 74 -31.93 -35.09 -8.05
C HIS A 74 -31.61 -34.27 -6.80
N LYS A 75 -31.50 -34.90 -5.62
CA LYS A 75 -31.09 -34.21 -4.38
C LYS A 75 -29.64 -33.72 -4.46
N VAL A 76 -28.72 -34.54 -4.96
CA VAL A 76 -27.31 -34.12 -5.14
C VAL A 76 -27.18 -32.99 -6.15
N VAL A 77 -27.90 -33.06 -7.28
CA VAL A 77 -27.93 -32.01 -8.31
C VAL A 77 -28.54 -30.72 -7.75
N ILE A 78 -29.63 -30.80 -6.99
CA ILE A 78 -30.24 -29.64 -6.32
C ILE A 78 -29.27 -29.01 -5.32
N THR A 79 -28.55 -29.81 -4.51
CA THR A 79 -27.56 -29.31 -3.56
C THR A 79 -26.39 -28.61 -4.27
N ILE A 80 -25.90 -29.17 -5.38
CA ILE A 80 -24.84 -28.54 -6.18
C ILE A 80 -25.32 -27.22 -6.79
N ILE A 81 -26.54 -27.20 -7.36
CA ILE A 81 -27.13 -25.98 -7.94
C ILE A 81 -27.33 -24.90 -6.86
N LEU A 82 -27.86 -25.24 -5.69
CA LEU A 82 -28.02 -24.32 -4.56
C LEU A 82 -26.67 -23.77 -4.07
N SER A 83 -25.63 -24.62 -4.03
CA SER A 83 -24.28 -24.21 -3.64
C SER A 83 -23.68 -23.24 -4.66
N LEU A 84 -23.84 -23.51 -5.96
CA LEU A 84 -23.37 -22.64 -7.04
C LEU A 84 -24.11 -21.31 -7.08
N LEU A 85 -25.44 -21.31 -6.88
CA LEU A 85 -26.24 -20.10 -6.78
C LEU A 85 -25.86 -19.25 -5.56
N GLY A 86 -25.54 -19.89 -4.42
CA GLY A 86 -25.05 -19.20 -3.24
C GLY A 86 -23.70 -18.52 -3.47
N VAL A 87 -22.76 -19.21 -4.11
CA VAL A 87 -21.46 -18.62 -4.46
C VAL A 87 -21.62 -17.47 -5.46
N LEU A 88 -22.46 -17.63 -6.48
CA LEU A 88 -22.75 -16.57 -7.45
C LEU A 88 -23.37 -15.33 -6.77
N PHE A 89 -24.30 -15.53 -5.84
CA PHE A 89 -24.90 -14.43 -5.07
C PHE A 89 -23.87 -13.69 -4.23
N LEU A 90 -22.94 -14.40 -3.58
CA LEU A 90 -21.86 -13.77 -2.81
C LEU A 90 -20.89 -12.97 -3.69
N ILE A 91 -20.59 -13.44 -4.90
CA ILE A 91 -19.76 -12.72 -5.87
C ILE A 91 -20.48 -11.47 -6.37
N LEU A 92 -21.78 -11.55 -6.68
CA LEU A 92 -22.56 -10.39 -7.10
C LEU A 92 -22.73 -9.37 -5.97
N ALA A 93 -22.92 -9.82 -4.73
CA ALA A 93 -23.00 -8.96 -3.56
C ALA A 93 -21.65 -8.27 -3.29
N SER A 94 -20.53 -8.98 -3.37
CA SER A 94 -19.20 -8.39 -3.18
C SER A 94 -18.84 -7.42 -4.31
N ALA A 95 -19.19 -7.74 -5.56
CA ALA A 95 -19.06 -6.83 -6.70
C ALA A 95 -19.97 -5.61 -6.55
N GLY A 96 -21.19 -5.76 -6.03
CA GLY A 96 -22.11 -4.66 -5.73
C GLY A 96 -21.59 -3.75 -4.62
N VAL A 97 -21.07 -4.32 -3.53
CA VAL A 97 -20.41 -3.56 -2.45
C VAL A 97 -19.18 -2.85 -2.97
N PHE A 98 -18.32 -3.55 -3.74
CA PHE A 98 -17.16 -2.96 -4.39
C PHE A 98 -17.55 -1.82 -5.33
N PHE A 99 -18.62 -1.99 -6.12
CA PHE A 99 -19.15 -0.97 -7.02
C PHE A 99 -19.75 0.22 -6.26
N ILE A 100 -20.40 0.00 -5.11
CA ILE A 100 -20.86 1.09 -4.23
C ILE A 100 -19.66 1.83 -3.63
N PHE A 101 -18.62 1.14 -3.18
CA PHE A 101 -17.38 1.79 -2.71
C PHE A 101 -16.66 2.52 -3.86
N TYR A 102 -16.66 1.96 -5.07
CA TYR A 102 -16.11 2.59 -6.26
C TYR A 102 -16.90 3.84 -6.66
N ARG A 103 -18.24 3.77 -6.64
CA ARG A 103 -19.11 4.92 -6.91
C ARG A 103 -19.01 5.98 -5.83
N LYS A 104 -18.91 5.60 -4.56
CA LYS A 104 -18.67 6.56 -3.46
C LYS A 104 -17.28 7.20 -3.56
N LYS A 105 -16.30 6.54 -4.18
CA LYS A 105 -15.00 7.11 -4.55
C LYS A 105 -15.06 7.99 -5.81
N MET A 106 -16.08 7.82 -6.67
CA MET A 106 -16.30 8.68 -7.86
C MET A 106 -17.25 9.86 -7.61
N ASP A 107 -18.25 9.75 -6.73
CA ASP A 107 -19.16 10.86 -6.36
C ASP A 107 -18.47 11.89 -5.44
N VAL A 108 -17.30 11.58 -4.89
CA VAL A 108 -16.41 12.58 -4.22
C VAL A 108 -15.53 13.31 -5.25
N LYS A 109 -15.77 13.12 -6.56
CA LYS A 109 -15.02 13.76 -7.65
C LYS A 109 -15.86 14.60 -8.61
N GLU A 110 -17.09 14.95 -8.26
CA GLU A 110 -17.90 15.90 -9.04
C GLU A 110 -18.28 17.12 -8.18
N ASP A 111 -17.27 17.95 -7.89
CA ASP A 111 -17.41 19.40 -7.96
C ASP A 111 -16.31 19.89 -8.90
N GLN A 112 -16.69 20.09 -10.16
CA GLN A 112 -15.83 20.60 -11.21
C GLN A 112 -15.71 22.12 -11.10
N GLU A 113 -14.62 22.58 -10.50
CA GLU A 113 -13.92 23.77 -10.97
C GLU A 113 -12.48 23.36 -11.30
N GLU A 114 -12.23 23.18 -12.60
CA GLU A 114 -11.00 23.45 -13.36
C GLU A 114 -9.65 23.51 -12.61
N ILE A 115 -9.30 22.49 -11.81
CA ILE A 115 -7.92 22.30 -11.35
C ILE A 115 -7.22 21.35 -12.31
N GLN A 116 -6.52 21.98 -13.25
CA GLN A 116 -5.36 21.49 -13.99
C GLN A 116 -4.83 20.15 -13.47
N LYS A 117 -5.31 19.09 -14.12
CA LYS A 117 -4.80 17.72 -14.14
C LYS A 117 -3.48 17.57 -13.39
N ASP A 118 -3.58 17.07 -12.16
CA ASP A 118 -2.45 16.78 -11.28
C ASP A 118 -1.53 15.73 -11.94
N LEU A 119 -0.55 16.23 -12.71
CA LEU A 119 0.40 15.45 -13.51
C LEU A 119 1.45 14.74 -12.65
N PHE A 120 1.46 14.93 -11.33
CA PHE A 120 2.56 14.53 -10.44
C PHE A 120 2.13 13.82 -9.16
N CYS A 121 1.06 13.02 -9.22
CA CYS A 121 0.82 12.02 -8.19
C CYS A 121 1.70 10.79 -8.48
N VAL A 122 2.96 10.86 -8.02
CA VAL A 122 3.89 9.73 -7.84
C VAL A 122 4.05 8.88 -9.12
N TRP A 123 4.95 9.30 -10.00
CA TRP A 123 5.06 8.84 -11.38
C TRP A 123 4.93 7.33 -11.60
N ASN A 124 3.84 6.98 -12.29
CA ASN A 124 3.76 5.92 -13.30
C ASN A 124 4.12 6.45 -14.71
N TYR A 125 4.91 7.53 -14.81
CA TYR A 125 5.38 8.09 -16.07
C TYR A 125 6.80 7.55 -16.35
N ASP A 126 7.07 7.13 -17.58
CA ASP A 126 8.37 6.57 -17.98
C ASP A 126 9.49 7.56 -17.62
N GLY A 127 10.26 7.25 -16.57
CA GLY A 127 11.26 8.14 -15.99
C GLY A 127 12.36 8.55 -16.97
N ASN A 128 12.52 7.82 -18.09
CA ASN A 128 13.43 8.20 -19.17
C ASN A 128 12.92 9.42 -19.95
N ILE A 129 11.61 9.53 -20.17
CA ILE A 129 11.01 10.65 -20.93
C ILE A 129 11.21 11.96 -20.17
N VAL A 130 11.01 11.97 -18.86
CA VAL A 130 11.19 13.20 -18.08
C VAL A 130 12.66 13.54 -17.89
N TYR A 131 13.55 12.54 -17.84
CA TYR A 131 14.98 12.81 -17.84
C TYR A 131 15.39 13.61 -19.09
N GLU A 132 15.07 13.12 -20.29
CA GLU A 132 15.44 13.81 -21.53
C GLU A 132 14.78 15.18 -21.66
N ASP A 133 13.50 15.32 -21.28
CA ASP A 133 12.79 16.61 -21.28
C ASP A 133 13.49 17.64 -20.37
N ILE A 134 13.93 17.22 -19.17
CA ILE A 134 14.67 18.09 -18.25
C ILE A 134 16.04 18.47 -18.81
N ILE A 135 16.76 17.53 -19.42
CA ILE A 135 18.06 17.82 -20.05
C ILE A 135 17.90 18.80 -21.20
N GLU A 136 16.89 18.63 -22.04
CA GLU A 136 16.59 19.54 -23.15
C GLU A 136 16.17 20.93 -22.63
N ALA A 137 15.20 20.99 -21.72
CA ALA A 137 14.66 22.23 -21.16
C ALA A 137 15.69 23.07 -20.39
N THR A 138 16.69 22.42 -19.80
CA THR A 138 17.81 23.11 -19.11
C THR A 138 19.03 23.30 -20.01
N GLU A 139 18.96 22.85 -21.26
CA GLU A 139 20.06 22.82 -22.23
C GLU A 139 21.34 22.24 -21.61
N ASN A 140 21.19 21.03 -21.07
CA ASN A 140 22.19 20.28 -20.30
C ASN A 140 22.72 21.07 -19.10
N PHE A 141 21.79 21.57 -18.27
CA PHE A 141 22.08 22.35 -17.06
C PHE A 141 22.99 23.56 -17.31
N SER A 142 22.70 24.28 -18.39
CA SER A 142 23.42 25.50 -18.73
C SER A 142 23.25 26.56 -17.63
N PRO A 143 24.32 27.32 -17.29
CA PRO A 143 24.25 28.38 -16.28
C PRO A 143 23.16 29.43 -16.52
N ARG A 144 22.67 29.58 -17.77
CA ARG A 144 21.56 30.50 -18.09
C ARG A 144 20.23 30.13 -17.40
N HIS A 145 20.04 28.86 -17.08
CA HIS A 145 18.84 28.35 -16.40
C HIS A 145 19.04 28.24 -14.89
N CYS A 146 20.26 28.49 -14.39
CA CYS A 146 20.56 28.43 -12.96
C CYS A 146 19.88 29.58 -12.23
N ILE A 147 19.01 29.25 -11.28
CA ILE A 147 18.28 30.21 -10.44
C ILE A 147 18.84 30.30 -9.02
N GLY A 148 19.72 29.38 -8.64
CA GLY A 148 20.41 29.40 -7.35
C GLY A 148 21.52 28.35 -7.30
N SER A 149 22.58 28.65 -6.57
CA SER A 149 23.70 27.72 -6.35
C SER A 149 24.22 27.90 -4.93
N GLY A 150 24.56 26.81 -4.25
CA GLY A 150 25.04 26.81 -2.89
C GLY A 150 25.75 25.51 -2.52
N GLY A 151 26.14 25.38 -1.24
CA GLY A 151 26.86 24.20 -0.75
C GLY A 151 26.09 22.88 -0.91
N TYR A 152 24.77 22.96 -1.06
CA TYR A 152 23.86 21.83 -1.24
C TYR A 152 23.49 21.58 -2.70
N GLY A 153 24.14 22.20 -3.69
CA GLY A 153 23.82 21.99 -5.09
C GLY A 153 23.42 23.24 -5.86
N SER A 154 22.97 23.04 -7.09
CA SER A 154 22.47 24.09 -7.97
C SER A 154 21.03 23.79 -8.39
N VAL A 155 20.20 24.83 -8.41
CA VAL A 155 18.79 24.77 -8.80
C VAL A 155 18.62 25.44 -10.15
N TYR A 156 17.94 24.77 -11.06
CA TYR A 156 17.68 25.23 -12.42
C TYR A 156 16.18 25.39 -12.64
N LYS A 157 15.79 26.42 -13.39
CA LYS A 157 14.44 26.55 -13.93
C LYS A 157 14.33 25.74 -15.22
N ALA A 158 13.37 24.83 -15.30
CA ALA A 158 13.07 24.08 -16.52
C ALA A 158 11.61 24.31 -16.92
N GLU A 159 11.38 24.61 -18.20
CA GLU A 159 10.05 24.63 -18.80
C GLU A 159 9.92 23.35 -19.62
N LEU A 160 9.10 22.42 -19.13
CA LEU A 160 8.89 21.13 -19.76
C LEU A 160 8.17 21.27 -21.09
N SER A 161 8.29 20.27 -21.96
CA SER A 161 7.54 20.17 -23.21
C SER A 161 6.01 20.32 -23.06
N THR A 162 5.49 20.07 -21.86
CA THR A 162 4.08 20.25 -21.47
C THR A 162 3.68 21.70 -21.20
N GLY A 163 4.64 22.64 -21.18
CA GLY A 163 4.46 24.04 -20.78
C GLY A 163 4.51 24.27 -19.27
N GLN A 164 4.69 23.22 -18.47
CA GLN A 164 4.83 23.36 -17.02
C GLN A 164 6.24 23.80 -16.66
N VAL A 165 6.34 24.79 -15.77
CA VAL A 165 7.62 25.27 -15.22
C VAL A 165 7.91 24.57 -13.90
N VAL A 166 9.12 24.04 -13.75
CA VAL A 166 9.58 23.30 -12.56
C VAL A 166 10.95 23.78 -12.09
N ALA A 167 11.23 23.58 -10.81
CA ALA A 167 12.55 23.76 -10.23
C ALA A 167 13.28 22.42 -10.17
N VAL A 168 14.52 22.38 -10.66
CA VAL A 168 15.33 21.18 -10.78
C VAL A 168 16.60 21.36 -9.95
N LYS A 169 16.66 20.71 -8.79
CA LYS A 169 17.84 20.75 -7.91
C LYS A 169 18.77 19.59 -8.21
N ILE A 170 19.99 19.91 -8.63
CA ILE A 170 21.09 18.96 -8.80
C ILE A 170 22.08 19.15 -7.66
N LEU A 171 22.48 18.06 -7.03
CA LEU A 171 23.58 18.11 -6.07
C LEU A 171 24.90 18.03 -6.82
N HIS A 172 25.87 18.83 -6.40
CA HIS A 172 27.22 18.74 -6.93
C HIS A 172 27.79 17.35 -6.65
N PRO A 173 28.32 16.63 -7.66
CA PRO A 173 29.14 15.46 -7.42
C PRO A 173 30.31 15.89 -6.53
N LEU A 174 30.49 15.24 -5.39
CA LEU A 174 31.67 15.47 -4.56
C LEU A 174 32.88 14.94 -5.31
N GLU A 175 33.82 15.82 -5.66
CA GLU A 175 35.07 15.45 -6.32
C GLU A 175 35.96 14.53 -5.47
N ASP A 176 35.63 14.30 -4.19
CA ASP A 176 36.58 13.72 -3.22
C ASP A 176 36.02 12.67 -2.23
N GLY A 177 34.95 11.94 -2.60
CA GLY A 177 34.51 10.76 -1.83
C GLY A 177 33.95 11.03 -0.42
N ALA A 178 33.84 12.29 0.02
CA ALA A 178 33.35 12.70 1.34
C ALA A 178 31.82 12.83 1.40
N GLY A 179 31.11 11.69 1.37
CA GLY A 179 29.91 11.36 2.16
C GLY A 179 28.63 12.24 2.25
N LEU A 180 28.57 13.48 1.75
CA LEU A 180 27.40 14.37 2.01
C LEU A 180 26.40 14.49 0.86
N GLY A 181 26.85 14.42 -0.40
CA GLY A 181 26.02 14.59 -1.59
C GLY A 181 24.90 13.54 -1.70
N PRO A 182 25.21 12.23 -1.67
CA PRO A 182 24.17 11.19 -1.76
C PRO A 182 23.21 11.21 -0.55
N LYS A 183 23.71 11.60 0.63
CA LYS A 183 22.91 11.58 1.85
C LYS A 183 21.90 12.72 1.88
N ALA A 184 22.32 13.96 1.61
CA ALA A 184 21.41 15.10 1.56
C ALA A 184 20.32 14.91 0.48
N PHE A 185 20.65 14.28 -0.65
CA PHE A 185 19.69 13.90 -1.68
C PHE A 185 18.58 13.00 -1.15
N LEU A 186 18.99 11.92 -0.48
CA LEU A 186 18.08 10.92 0.04
C LEU A 186 17.27 11.46 1.22
N ASP A 187 17.88 12.29 2.05
CA ASP A 187 17.22 12.96 3.16
C ASP A 187 16.11 13.90 2.64
N GLU A 188 16.40 14.70 1.61
CA GLU A 188 15.44 15.60 0.97
C GLU A 188 14.29 14.84 0.32
N ILE A 189 14.58 13.80 -0.48
CA ILE A 189 13.55 12.97 -1.10
C ILE A 189 12.69 12.29 -0.03
N SER A 190 13.31 11.73 1.00
CA SER A 190 12.59 11.03 2.06
C SER A 190 11.66 11.98 2.81
N ALA A 191 12.14 13.18 3.17
CA ALA A 191 11.33 14.17 3.85
C ALA A 191 10.20 14.68 2.95
N LEU A 192 10.51 15.09 1.72
CA LEU A 192 9.53 15.65 0.80
C LEU A 192 8.49 14.65 0.30
N SER A 193 8.80 13.34 0.31
CA SER A 193 7.83 12.29 -0.05
C SER A 193 6.79 12.02 1.04
N GLU A 194 7.09 12.37 2.29
CA GLU A 194 6.22 12.14 3.47
C GLU A 194 5.40 13.38 3.86
N VAL A 195 5.58 14.51 3.17
CA VAL A 195 4.95 15.80 3.50
C VAL A 195 4.04 16.29 2.39
N CYS A 196 2.88 16.80 2.77
CA CYS A 196 1.96 17.48 1.86
C CYS A 196 1.25 18.60 2.62
N HIS A 197 1.70 19.83 2.40
CA HIS A 197 1.18 20.99 3.12
C HIS A 197 1.25 22.23 2.24
N ARG A 198 0.25 23.13 2.32
CA ARG A 198 0.15 24.34 1.47
C ARG A 198 1.35 25.28 1.56
N ASN A 199 2.01 25.31 2.73
CA ASN A 199 3.19 26.16 2.98
C ASN A 199 4.52 25.37 2.92
N ILE A 200 4.55 24.25 2.18
CA ILE A 200 5.76 23.47 1.90
C ILE A 200 5.80 23.21 0.39
N VAL A 201 6.96 23.38 -0.23
CA VAL A 201 7.15 23.15 -1.67
C VAL A 201 6.73 21.74 -2.05
N ARG A 202 5.93 21.63 -3.11
CA ARG A 202 5.50 20.34 -3.62
C ARG A 202 6.64 19.63 -4.35
N LEU A 203 6.93 18.40 -3.94
CA LEU A 203 7.76 17.47 -4.70
C LEU A 203 6.96 16.89 -5.86
N TYR A 204 7.51 17.02 -7.06
CA TYR A 204 6.94 16.42 -8.27
C TYR A 204 7.57 15.06 -8.55
N GLY A 205 8.86 14.93 -8.29
CA GLY A 205 9.57 13.66 -8.44
C GLY A 205 11.06 13.83 -8.27
N PHE A 206 11.79 12.76 -8.56
CA PHE A 206 13.25 12.78 -8.56
C PHE A 206 13.76 11.86 -9.67
N CYS A 207 14.97 12.12 -10.13
CA CYS A 207 15.68 11.28 -11.09
C CYS A 207 16.97 10.76 -10.45
N LEU A 208 17.20 9.46 -10.61
CA LEU A 208 18.45 8.77 -10.29
C LEU A 208 19.03 8.21 -11.59
N HIS A 209 19.80 9.03 -12.31
CA HIS A 209 20.47 8.61 -13.53
C HIS A 209 21.99 8.53 -13.30
N ALA A 210 22.68 7.67 -14.07
CA ALA A 210 24.12 7.46 -13.95
C ALA A 210 24.96 8.74 -14.18
N ARG A 211 24.38 9.73 -14.88
CA ARG A 211 25.03 11.03 -15.15
C ARG A 211 24.54 12.15 -14.24
N HIS A 212 23.26 12.19 -13.94
CA HIS A 212 22.64 13.26 -13.17
C HIS A 212 21.64 12.68 -12.18
N SER A 213 21.73 13.12 -10.93
CA SER A 213 20.70 12.88 -9.92
C SER A 213 20.11 14.22 -9.52
N PHE A 214 18.78 14.36 -9.66
CA PHE A 214 18.11 15.62 -9.41
C PHE A 214 16.72 15.46 -8.83
N ILE A 215 16.27 16.47 -8.10
CA ILE A 215 14.94 16.59 -7.50
C ILE A 215 14.14 17.59 -8.33
N ILE A 216 12.90 17.24 -8.65
CA ILE A 216 11.97 18.07 -9.41
C ILE A 216 10.88 18.53 -8.45
N SER A 217 10.73 19.83 -8.30
CA SER A 217 9.75 20.43 -7.42
C SER A 217 9.02 21.59 -8.07
N GLU A 218 8.04 22.11 -7.37
CA GLU A 218 7.37 23.36 -7.71
C GLU A 218 8.37 24.52 -7.88
N TYR A 219 8.17 25.30 -8.93
CA TYR A 219 8.89 26.55 -9.18
C TYR A 219 8.03 27.72 -8.72
N LEU A 220 8.65 28.67 -8.03
CA LEU A 220 8.00 29.90 -7.57
C LEU A 220 8.72 31.12 -8.15
N GLU A 221 7.99 31.94 -8.90
CA GLU A 221 8.52 33.02 -9.73
C GLU A 221 9.27 34.08 -8.93
N ARG A 222 8.81 34.41 -7.71
CA ARG A 222 9.45 35.44 -6.88
C ARG A 222 10.74 34.95 -6.22
N GLY A 223 11.01 33.64 -6.27
CA GLY A 223 12.18 33.03 -5.64
C GLY A 223 12.10 33.11 -4.12
N ASN A 224 13.26 33.27 -3.47
CA ASN A 224 13.36 33.23 -2.02
C ASN A 224 13.12 34.59 -1.33
N LEU A 225 12.70 34.53 -0.07
CA LEU A 225 12.40 35.69 0.76
C LEU A 225 13.63 36.60 0.95
N SER A 226 14.83 36.04 1.00
CA SER A 226 16.08 36.83 1.06
C SER A 226 16.21 37.79 -0.13
N LYS A 227 15.94 37.29 -1.34
CA LYS A 227 15.94 38.09 -2.57
C LYS A 227 14.82 39.14 -2.56
N VAL A 228 13.61 38.74 -2.16
CA VAL A 228 12.44 39.64 -2.06
C VAL A 228 12.69 40.78 -1.06
N LEU A 229 13.32 40.50 0.08
CA LEU A 229 13.66 41.52 1.09
C LEU A 229 14.85 42.40 0.68
N GLY A 230 15.76 41.87 -0.15
CA GLY A 230 16.91 42.60 -0.67
C GLY A 230 16.58 43.56 -1.81
N ASP A 231 15.46 43.35 -2.50
CA ASP A 231 14.96 44.24 -3.55
C ASP A 231 14.02 45.31 -2.96
N ILE A 232 14.30 46.59 -3.23
CA ILE A 232 13.55 47.71 -2.63
C ILE A 232 12.09 47.70 -3.07
N GLU A 233 11.80 47.42 -4.34
CA GLU A 233 10.43 47.46 -4.86
C GLU A 233 9.60 46.31 -4.31
N ASP A 234 10.17 45.11 -4.28
CA ASP A 234 9.49 43.93 -3.76
C ASP A 234 9.37 43.95 -2.23
N ALA A 235 10.36 44.49 -1.51
CA ALA A 235 10.29 44.68 -0.06
C ALA A 235 9.17 45.65 0.36
N VAL A 236 8.89 46.67 -0.45
CA VAL A 236 7.76 47.60 -0.24
C VAL A 236 6.43 46.91 -0.49
N LYS A 237 6.34 46.05 -1.52
CA LYS A 237 5.14 45.24 -1.76
C LYS A 237 4.93 44.22 -0.64
N LEU A 238 5.98 43.76 0.03
CA LEU A 238 5.88 42.92 1.22
C LEU A 238 5.45 43.73 2.45
N ASP A 239 4.22 44.26 2.41
CA ASP A 239 3.67 45.07 3.49
C ASP A 239 3.49 44.28 4.80
N TRP A 240 3.11 44.98 5.86
CA TRP A 240 2.96 44.37 7.18
C TRP A 240 1.97 43.19 7.19
N VAL A 241 0.88 43.30 6.43
CA VAL A 241 -0.15 42.25 6.38
C VAL A 241 0.40 41.00 5.72
N ARG A 242 1.10 41.14 4.59
CA ARG A 242 1.78 40.04 3.89
C ARG A 242 2.85 39.39 4.75
N ARG A 243 3.67 40.18 5.45
CA ARG A 243 4.68 39.65 6.40
C ARG A 243 4.04 38.81 7.50
N ILE A 244 2.92 39.27 8.07
CA ILE A 244 2.19 38.51 9.09
C ILE A 244 1.59 37.22 8.51
N ASN A 245 1.07 37.24 7.28
CA ASN A 245 0.56 36.04 6.63
C ASN A 245 1.67 35.02 6.36
N ILE A 246 2.85 35.48 5.92
CA ILE A 246 4.05 34.65 5.79
C ILE A 246 4.39 33.98 7.12
N ILE A 247 4.49 34.75 8.21
CA ILE A 247 4.79 34.21 9.55
C ILE A 247 3.77 33.14 9.97
N LYS A 248 2.48 33.38 9.73
CA LYS A 248 1.41 32.41 10.03
C LYS A 248 1.53 31.15 9.18
N GLY A 249 1.76 31.29 7.87
CA GLY A 249 1.92 30.16 6.96
C GLY A 249 3.10 29.27 7.35
N LEU A 250 4.24 29.89 7.68
CA LEU A 250 5.43 29.20 8.16
C LEU A 250 5.20 28.51 9.52
N ALA A 251 4.54 29.18 10.46
CA ALA A 251 4.19 28.57 11.75
C ALA A 251 3.31 27.32 11.57
N ASN A 252 2.35 27.37 10.64
CA ASN A 252 1.53 26.20 10.29
C ASN A 252 2.36 25.07 9.69
N ALA A 253 3.27 25.38 8.75
CA ALA A 253 4.16 24.39 8.15
C ALA A 253 5.04 23.69 9.20
N PHE A 254 5.64 24.45 10.11
CA PHE A 254 6.51 23.88 11.15
C PHE A 254 5.71 23.09 12.19
N SER A 255 4.51 23.56 12.56
CA SER A 255 3.59 22.78 13.40
C SER A 255 3.25 21.44 12.76
N TYR A 256 2.92 21.43 11.46
CA TYR A 256 2.64 20.22 10.71
C TYR A 256 3.83 19.24 10.74
N LEU A 257 5.04 19.73 10.42
CA LEU A 257 6.25 18.90 10.42
C LEU A 257 6.58 18.31 11.80
N HIS A 258 6.36 19.08 12.87
CA HIS A 258 6.74 18.68 14.23
C HIS A 258 5.69 17.84 14.94
N HIS A 259 4.41 17.99 14.60
CA HIS A 259 3.31 17.42 15.39
C HIS A 259 2.36 16.53 14.60
N ASP A 260 2.19 16.77 13.30
CA ASP A 260 1.26 16.00 12.47
C ASP A 260 1.98 14.90 11.68
N CYS A 261 3.26 15.09 11.36
CA CYS A 261 4.10 14.04 10.77
C CYS A 261 4.50 12.98 11.82
N SER A 262 4.47 11.71 11.43
CA SER A 262 4.89 10.59 12.28
C SER A 262 5.87 9.67 11.53
N PRO A 263 7.16 9.65 11.90
CA PRO A 263 7.77 10.40 13.00
C PRO A 263 7.92 11.91 12.70
N PRO A 264 8.04 12.78 13.73
CA PRO A 264 8.26 14.21 13.53
C PRO A 264 9.48 14.51 12.66
N ILE A 265 9.37 15.54 11.83
CA ILE A 265 10.42 15.96 10.89
C ILE A 265 10.97 17.32 11.34
N VAL A 266 12.27 17.40 11.59
CA VAL A 266 12.95 18.67 11.90
C VAL A 266 13.69 19.14 10.64
N HIS A 267 13.40 20.35 10.18
CA HIS A 267 13.93 20.94 8.96
C HIS A 267 15.43 21.23 9.05
N ARG A 268 15.87 21.80 10.18
CA ARG A 268 17.25 22.16 10.56
C ARG A 268 17.91 23.29 9.79
N ASP A 269 17.41 23.67 8.62
CA ASP A 269 17.94 24.81 7.86
C ASP A 269 16.87 25.86 7.51
N ILE A 270 16.15 26.35 8.52
CA ILE A 270 15.20 27.45 8.33
C ILE A 270 15.98 28.76 8.21
N SER A 271 15.85 29.43 7.06
CA SER A 271 16.45 30.74 6.77
C SER A 271 15.64 31.47 5.70
N SER A 272 15.84 32.78 5.53
CA SER A 272 15.18 33.55 4.47
C SER A 272 15.54 33.08 3.04
N SER A 273 16.66 32.35 2.87
CA SER A 273 17.05 31.76 1.59
C SER A 273 16.25 30.51 1.24
N ASN A 274 15.70 29.83 2.24
CA ASN A 274 14.96 28.57 2.10
C ASN A 274 13.44 28.76 2.20
N ILE A 275 12.97 29.99 2.34
CA ILE A 275 11.55 30.35 2.22
C ILE A 275 11.30 30.90 0.82
N LEU A 276 10.52 30.20 0.02
CA LEU A 276 10.08 30.66 -1.30
C LEU A 276 8.76 31.44 -1.20
N ILE A 277 8.57 32.39 -2.12
CA ILE A 277 7.39 33.26 -2.16
C ILE A 277 6.69 33.07 -3.52
N ASP A 278 5.37 32.83 -3.48
CA ASP A 278 4.57 32.69 -4.69
C ASP A 278 4.08 34.06 -5.23
N LEU A 279 3.27 34.04 -6.28
CA LEU A 279 2.76 35.27 -6.90
C LEU A 279 1.82 36.04 -5.95
N GLU A 280 1.13 35.32 -5.07
CA GLU A 280 0.17 35.81 -4.07
C GLU A 280 0.83 36.31 -2.77
N TYR A 281 2.16 36.17 -2.64
CA TYR A 281 2.95 36.46 -1.45
C TYR A 281 2.71 35.50 -0.26
N GLU A 282 2.26 34.27 -0.54
CA GLU A 282 2.30 33.18 0.43
C GLU A 282 3.70 32.57 0.46
N ALA A 283 4.08 32.07 1.63
CA ALA A 283 5.40 31.49 1.87
C ALA A 283 5.36 29.97 1.87
N LEU A 284 6.32 29.37 1.18
CA LEU A 284 6.54 27.92 1.12
C LEU A 284 7.95 27.59 1.62
N VAL A 285 8.04 26.61 2.52
CA VAL A 285 9.30 26.06 3.02
C VAL A 285 9.92 25.17 1.95
N SER A 286 11.21 25.34 1.69
CA SER A 286 12.00 24.59 0.72
C SER A 286 13.32 24.10 1.34
N ASP A 287 14.05 23.27 0.59
CA ASP A 287 15.36 22.69 0.96
C ASP A 287 15.36 21.81 2.22
N PHE A 288 14.86 20.58 2.03
CA PHE A 288 14.86 19.56 3.09
C PHE A 288 16.15 18.72 3.10
N GLY A 289 17.23 19.16 2.44
CA GLY A 289 18.49 18.41 2.35
C GLY A 289 19.17 18.16 3.69
N THR A 290 18.84 18.94 4.72
CA THR A 290 19.35 18.74 6.08
C THR A 290 18.31 18.13 7.04
N ALA A 291 17.09 17.89 6.57
CA ALA A 291 15.95 17.50 7.40
C ALA A 291 16.14 16.12 8.04
N ARG A 292 15.58 15.91 9.23
CA ARG A 292 15.73 14.66 9.98
C ARG A 292 14.42 14.21 10.60
N PHE A 293 14.14 12.93 10.45
CA PHE A 293 13.09 12.23 11.18
C PHE A 293 13.53 11.96 12.62
N LEU A 294 12.77 12.43 13.61
CA LEU A 294 13.01 12.14 15.03
C LEU A 294 12.43 10.77 15.38
N LYS A 295 13.21 9.71 15.16
CA LYS A 295 12.79 8.35 15.51
C LYS A 295 13.10 8.09 16.99
N PRO A 296 12.12 7.66 17.82
CA PRO A 296 12.31 7.37 19.24
C PRO A 296 13.42 6.34 19.51
N ASP A 297 13.54 5.36 18.62
CA ASP A 297 14.43 4.22 18.76
C ASP A 297 15.81 4.45 18.11
N SER A 298 16.12 5.68 17.72
CA SER A 298 17.37 6.01 17.01
C SER A 298 18.14 7.17 17.66
N SER A 299 19.42 7.27 17.31
CA SER A 299 20.25 8.40 17.69
C SER A 299 19.80 9.68 16.98
N ASN A 300 19.37 10.69 17.75
CA ASN A 300 19.10 12.04 17.26
C ASN A 300 20.37 12.91 17.17
N TRP A 301 21.55 12.29 17.22
CA TRP A 301 22.83 12.98 17.08
C TRP A 301 23.19 13.12 15.60
N THR A 302 23.67 14.30 15.20
CA THR A 302 24.00 14.59 13.81
C THR A 302 25.19 15.55 13.72
N GLU A 303 25.88 15.51 12.58
CA GLU A 303 26.75 16.59 12.15
C GLU A 303 26.00 17.93 12.16
N LEU A 304 26.70 18.99 12.55
CA LEU A 304 26.17 20.34 12.54
C LEU A 304 25.80 20.73 11.10
N ALA A 305 24.55 21.15 10.90
CA ALA A 305 24.06 21.67 9.64
C ALA A 305 23.09 22.82 9.92
N GLY A 306 22.92 23.69 8.92
CA GLY A 306 22.07 24.87 8.97
C GLY A 306 22.83 26.15 8.59
N THR A 307 22.07 27.21 8.36
CA THR A 307 22.60 28.52 7.97
C THR A 307 23.18 29.26 9.18
N TYR A 308 24.40 29.78 9.05
CA TYR A 308 25.04 30.58 10.10
C TYR A 308 24.16 31.79 10.49
N GLY A 309 24.05 32.06 11.79
CA GLY A 309 23.14 33.08 12.33
C GLY A 309 21.73 32.55 12.65
N TYR A 310 21.28 31.47 12.00
CA TYR A 310 20.01 30.80 12.28
C TYR A 310 20.17 29.57 13.18
N ILE A 311 21.37 28.97 13.25
CA ILE A 311 21.61 27.76 14.05
C ILE A 311 21.38 28.02 15.55
N ALA A 312 20.54 27.17 16.16
CA ALA A 312 20.32 27.17 17.60
C ALA A 312 21.62 26.94 18.39
N PRO A 313 21.97 27.80 19.38
CA PRO A 313 23.20 27.67 20.15
C PRO A 313 23.37 26.31 20.82
N LYS A 314 22.25 25.74 21.29
CA LYS A 314 22.24 24.42 21.94
C LYS A 314 22.60 23.29 20.97
N LEU A 315 22.17 23.38 19.69
CA LEU A 315 22.54 22.40 18.67
C LEU A 315 24.04 22.43 18.38
N GLY A 316 24.64 23.62 18.34
CA GLY A 316 26.09 23.79 18.17
C GLY A 316 26.92 23.16 19.30
N HIS A 317 26.36 23.09 20.51
CA HIS A 317 27.04 22.51 21.67
C HIS A 317 26.75 21.01 21.85
N THR A 318 25.50 20.57 21.66
CA THR A 318 25.09 19.20 21.98
C THR A 318 24.98 18.30 20.76
N MET A 319 25.05 18.80 19.52
CA MET A 319 24.86 18.02 18.27
C MET A 319 23.59 17.16 18.24
N ARG A 320 22.62 17.44 19.11
CA ARG A 320 21.38 16.69 19.30
C ARG A 320 20.22 17.46 18.70
N VAL A 321 19.58 16.88 17.69
CA VAL A 321 18.43 17.47 17.01
C VAL A 321 17.19 17.36 17.87
N THR A 322 16.43 18.45 17.90
CA THR A 322 15.07 18.53 18.44
C THR A 322 14.29 19.56 17.64
N GLU A 323 12.96 19.51 17.68
CA GLU A 323 12.07 20.53 17.11
C GLU A 323 12.42 21.96 17.57
N LYS A 324 13.00 22.10 18.77
CA LYS A 324 13.46 23.40 19.30
C LYS A 324 14.58 24.05 18.48
N CYS A 325 15.28 23.30 17.64
CA CYS A 325 16.25 23.87 16.71
C CYS A 325 15.54 24.75 15.68
N ASP A 326 14.49 24.21 15.06
CA ASP A 326 13.66 24.93 14.09
C ASP A 326 12.95 26.12 14.73
N MET A 327 12.46 25.98 15.96
CA MET A 327 11.81 27.10 16.66
C MET A 327 12.75 28.29 16.91
N TYR A 328 14.04 28.02 17.15
CA TYR A 328 15.03 29.08 17.29
C TYR A 328 15.26 29.78 15.94
N SER A 329 15.53 29.00 14.88
CA SER A 329 15.74 29.51 13.53
C SER A 329 14.54 30.32 13.03
N PHE A 330 13.32 29.86 13.32
CA PHE A 330 12.08 30.58 13.05
C PHE A 330 12.02 31.90 13.81
N GLY A 331 12.38 31.91 15.10
CA GLY A 331 12.46 33.14 15.89
C GLY A 331 13.41 34.18 15.26
N VAL A 332 14.59 33.74 14.80
CA VAL A 332 15.55 34.61 14.09
C VAL A 332 14.96 35.15 12.79
N LEU A 333 14.28 34.31 12.00
CA LEU A 333 13.66 34.70 10.73
C LEU A 333 12.58 35.78 10.92
N THR A 334 11.85 35.74 12.03
CA THR A 334 10.73 36.65 12.32
C THR A 334 11.09 37.90 13.11
N ALA A 335 12.35 38.04 13.54
CA ALA A 335 12.84 39.16 14.33
C ALA A 335 13.00 40.44 13.49
#